data_AF-A0A5B6US98-F1
#
_entry.id   AF-A0A5B6US98-F1
#
_cell.length_a   1.000
_cell.length_b   1.000
_cell.length_c   1.000
_cell.angle_alpha   90.00
_cell.angle_beta   90.00
_cell.angle_gamma   90.00
#
_symmetry.space_group_name_H-M   'P 1'
#
loop_
_entity.id
_entity.type
_entity.pdbx_description
1 polymer ?
#
loop_
_entity_poly.entity_id
_entity_poly.type
_entity_poly.pdbx_seq_one_letter_code
_entity_poly.pdbx_strand_id
1 'polypeptide(L)'
;MTIQALFSSMFLGGTDKLLQLMEEKLVKEDCLEISWAESDLYFEQFPIGAPLETLLGRNHKSALSKSFFKAKSDFVKQPIPEMAVAQVL
;
A
#
# COMPACT_ATOMS: atom_id res chain seq x y z
N MET A 1 4.81 23.52 7.17
CA MET A 1 4.24 22.20 7.53
C MET A 1 3.99 21.47 6.21
N THR A 2 4.58 20.29 6.03
CA THR A 2 4.44 19.53 4.78
C THR A 2 3.62 18.29 5.11
N ILE A 3 2.48 18.14 4.43
CA ILE A 3 1.64 16.95 4.56
C ILE A 3 2.35 15.79 3.86
N GLN A 4 2.51 14.66 4.55
CA GLN A 4 3.06 13.44 3.99
C GLN A 4 1.94 12.42 3.83
N ALA A 5 1.76 11.92 2.60
CA ALA A 5 0.82 10.85 2.29
C ALA A 5 1.57 9.66 1.68
N LEU A 6 1.14 8.44 2.01
CA LEU A 6 1.64 7.21 1.43
C LEU A 6 0.59 6.67 0.46
N PHE A 7 0.98 6.47 -0.81
CA PHE A 7 0.13 5.86 -1.83
C PHE A 7 0.70 4.48 -2.18
N SER A 8 0.05 3.42 -1.68
CA SER A 8 0.38 2.03 -2.04
C SER A 8 -0.74 1.47 -2.92
N SER A 9 -0.39 0.79 -4.00
CA SER A 9 -1.37 0.24 -4.94
C SER A 9 -0.90 -1.09 -5.56
N MET A 10 -1.85 -1.83 -6.14
CA MET A 10 -1.58 -3.05 -6.91
C MET A 10 -2.23 -2.90 -8.28
N PHE A 11 -1.48 -3.24 -9.33
CA PHE A 11 -1.97 -3.27 -10.70
C PHE A 11 -1.81 -4.67 -11.28
N LEU A 12 -2.89 -5.22 -11.83
CA LEU A 12 -2.90 -6.56 -12.43
C LEU A 12 -2.40 -6.49 -13.88
N GLY A 13 -1.09 -6.23 -14.03
CA GLY A 13 -0.41 -6.12 -15.32
C GLY A 13 1.05 -5.70 -15.14
N GLY A 14 1.78 -5.59 -16.25
CA GLY A 14 3.18 -5.15 -16.23
C GLY A 14 3.36 -3.65 -16.01
N THR A 15 4.53 -3.27 -15.54
CA THR A 15 4.92 -1.89 -15.17
C THR A 15 4.73 -0.92 -16.33
N ASP A 16 5.09 -1.30 -17.56
CA ASP A 16 4.96 -0.40 -18.72
C ASP A 16 3.50 0.01 -18.99
N LYS A 17 2.55 -0.92 -18.78
CA LYS A 17 1.11 -0.63 -18.91
C LYS A 17 0.60 0.25 -17.77
N LEU A 18 1.12 0.06 -16.56
CA LEU A 18 0.81 0.91 -15.41
C LEU A 18 1.29 2.34 -15.65
N LEU A 19 2.53 2.52 -16.09
CA LEU A 19 3.10 3.83 -16.39
C LEU A 19 2.32 4.55 -17.49
N GLN A 20 1.90 3.82 -18.54
CA GLN A 20 1.03 4.40 -19.56
C GLN A 20 -0.32 4.87 -19.01
N LEU A 21 -0.91 4.12 -18.06
CA LEU A 21 -2.19 4.47 -17.44
C LEU A 21 -2.08 5.64 -16.45
N MET A 22 -0.96 5.73 -15.73
CA MET A 22 -0.71 6.74 -14.71
C MET A 22 -0.12 8.04 -15.29
N GLU A 23 0.27 8.03 -16.57
CA GLU A 23 0.88 9.14 -17.28
C GLU A 23 2.14 9.66 -16.55
N GLU A 24 2.25 10.97 -16.32
CA GLU A 24 3.42 11.60 -15.68
C GLU A 24 3.41 11.52 -14.14
N LYS A 25 2.48 10.79 -13.54
CA LYS A 25 2.29 10.76 -12.07
C LYS A 25 3.10 9.67 -11.36
N LEU A 26 3.80 8.83 -12.10
CA LEU A 26 4.57 7.70 -11.58
C LEU A 26 5.83 7.49 -12.42
N VAL A 27 6.95 7.20 -11.78
CA VAL A 27 8.18 6.77 -12.48
C VAL A 27 8.43 5.29 -12.27
N LYS A 28 9.25 4.69 -13.14
CA LYS A 28 9.50 3.23 -13.12
C LYS A 28 10.15 2.78 -11.81
N GLU A 29 10.95 3.65 -11.21
CA GLU A 29 11.66 3.42 -9.94
C GLU A 29 10.71 3.29 -8.75
N ASP A 30 9.48 3.80 -8.86
CA ASP A 30 8.43 3.64 -7.85
C ASP A 30 7.67 2.31 -7.97
N CYS A 31 7.95 1.52 -9.02
CA CYS A 31 7.24 0.29 -9.32
C CYS A 31 8.04 -0.95 -8.90
N LEU A 32 7.34 -1.93 -8.33
CA LEU A 32 7.87 -3.26 -8.06
C LEU A 32 7.00 -4.30 -8.78
N GLU A 33 7.54 -4.92 -9.81
CA GLU A 33 6.86 -5.99 -10.55
C GLU A 33 7.18 -7.35 -9.94
N ILE A 34 6.17 -7.98 -9.35
CA ILE A 34 6.25 -9.25 -8.63
C ILE A 34 5.01 -10.09 -8.94
N SER A 35 5.03 -11.38 -8.63
CA SER A 35 3.84 -12.22 -8.75
C SER A 35 2.73 -11.75 -7.81
N TRP A 36 1.48 -12.10 -8.13
CA TRP A 36 0.34 -11.75 -7.28
C TRP A 36 0.49 -12.27 -5.83
N ALA A 37 1.01 -13.49 -5.66
CA ALA A 37 1.23 -14.06 -4.32
C ALA A 37 2.35 -13.34 -3.53
N GLU A 38 3.41 -12.89 -4.21
CA GLU A 38 4.45 -12.08 -3.57
C GLU A 38 3.93 -10.69 -3.17
N SER A 39 2.88 -10.18 -3.82
CA SER A 39 2.28 -8.90 -3.45
C SER A 39 1.65 -8.94 -2.05
N ASP A 40 1.12 -10.08 -1.61
CA ASP A 40 0.59 -10.24 -0.25
C ASP A 40 1.72 -10.04 0.79
N LEU A 41 2.89 -10.63 0.55
CA LEU A 41 4.07 -10.44 1.39
C LEU A 41 4.52 -8.97 1.43
N TYR A 42 4.47 -8.28 0.29
CA TYR A 42 4.78 -6.85 0.20
C TYR A 42 3.83 -6.00 1.03
N PHE A 43 2.51 -6.20 0.91
CA PHE A 43 1.51 -5.43 1.68
C PHE A 43 1.54 -5.73 3.18
N GLU A 44 1.92 -6.95 3.57
CA GLU A 44 2.16 -7.31 4.97
C GLU A 44 3.53 -6.82 5.50
N GLN A 45 4.30 -6.11 4.69
CA GLN A 45 5.62 -5.55 5.04
C GLN A 45 6.66 -6.61 5.42
N PHE A 46 6.60 -7.78 4.78
CA PHE A 46 7.70 -8.74 4.81
C PHE A 46 8.85 -8.27 3.90
N PRO A 47 10.09 -8.74 4.14
CA PRO A 47 11.20 -8.48 3.22
C PRO A 47 10.86 -8.95 1.80
N ILE A 48 11.23 -8.15 0.81
CA ILE A 48 11.11 -8.53 -0.61
C ILE A 48 11.92 -9.81 -0.84
N GLY A 49 11.30 -10.80 -1.50
CA GLY A 49 11.91 -12.12 -1.72
C GLY A 49 11.78 -13.09 -0.55
N ALA A 50 10.97 -12.78 0.48
CA ALA A 50 10.61 -13.77 1.49
C ALA A 50 9.94 -15.00 0.86
N PRO A 51 10.17 -16.22 1.38
CA PRO A 51 9.51 -17.43 0.86
C PRO A 51 7.99 -17.33 1.04
N LEU A 52 7.22 -17.76 0.02
CA LEU A 52 5.75 -17.75 0.07
C LEU A 52 5.19 -18.59 1.21
N GLU A 53 5.93 -19.62 1.66
CA GLU A 53 5.60 -20.46 2.81
C GLU A 53 5.45 -19.64 4.11
N THR A 54 6.01 -18.44 4.16
CA THR A 54 5.81 -17.49 5.27
C THR A 54 4.33 -17.18 5.47
N LEU A 55 3.53 -17.14 4.40
CA LEU A 55 2.07 -16.91 4.48
C LEU A 55 1.33 -18.07 5.16
N LEU A 56 1.93 -19.25 5.30
CA LEU A 56 1.32 -20.40 5.96
C LEU A 56 1.36 -20.31 7.49
N GLY A 57 2.26 -19.48 8.05
CA GLY A 57 2.44 -19.38 9.49
C GLY A 57 1.45 -18.43 10.16
N ARG A 58 0.57 -18.97 11.02
CA ARG A 58 -0.44 -18.19 11.76
C ARG A 58 0.15 -17.18 12.77
N ASN A 59 1.40 -17.36 13.19
CA ASN A 59 2.01 -16.61 14.29
C ASN A 59 3.06 -15.59 13.83
N HIS A 60 3.14 -15.30 12.53
CA HIS A 60 4.12 -14.34 12.04
C HIS A 60 3.77 -12.94 12.54
N LYS A 61 4.73 -12.35 13.26
CA LYS A 61 4.62 -10.98 13.73
C LYS A 61 5.11 -10.04 12.62
N SER A 62 4.25 -9.74 11.65
CA SER A 62 4.51 -8.60 10.77
C SER A 62 4.65 -7.33 11.61
N ALA A 63 5.24 -6.27 11.06
CA ALA A 63 5.39 -4.99 11.76
C ALA A 63 4.02 -4.45 12.27
N LEU A 64 2.93 -4.87 11.64
CA LEU A 64 1.55 -4.45 11.92
C LEU A 64 0.91 -5.16 13.12
N SER A 65 1.43 -6.32 13.55
CA SER A 65 0.69 -7.23 14.44
C SER A 65 0.94 -7.02 15.95
N LYS A 66 1.69 -5.99 16.36
CA LYS A 66 2.28 -5.90 17.72
C LYS A 66 1.63 -4.89 18.67
N SER A 67 0.53 -4.23 18.29
CA SER A 67 -0.09 -3.17 19.10
C SER A 67 -1.58 -3.40 19.37
N PHE A 68 -2.04 -3.07 20.58
CA PHE A 68 -3.47 -2.89 20.84
C PHE A 68 -3.98 -1.72 19.98
N PHE A 69 -5.07 -1.94 19.24
CA PHE A 69 -5.65 -0.91 18.40
C PHE A 69 -7.17 -0.85 18.55
N LYS A 70 -7.72 0.33 18.34
CA LYS A 70 -9.16 0.55 18.18
C LYS A 70 -9.36 1.38 16.92
N ALA A 71 -10.03 0.80 15.93
CA ALA A 71 -10.29 1.46 14.67
C ALA A 71 -11.78 1.85 14.54
N LYS A 72 -12.03 2.88 13.73
CA LYS A 72 -13.34 3.26 13.18
C LYS A 72 -13.15 3.48 11.67
N SER A 73 -14.23 3.38 10.92
CA SER A 73 -14.27 3.68 9.48
C SER A 73 -15.53 4.45 9.14
N ASP A 74 -15.46 5.24 8.06
CA ASP A 74 -16.55 6.06 7.54
C ASP A 74 -16.58 6.01 6.02
N PHE A 75 -17.73 6.37 5.43
CA PHE A 75 -17.91 6.46 3.97
C PHE A 75 -17.99 7.92 3.53
N VAL A 76 -17.15 8.29 2.56
CA VAL A 76 -17.12 9.63 1.97
C VAL A 76 -17.88 9.62 0.64
N LYS A 77 -18.90 10.48 0.49
CA LYS A 77 -19.71 10.57 -0.74
C LYS A 77 -19.36 11.76 -1.63
N GLN A 78 -18.69 12.76 -1.07
CA GLN A 78 -18.23 13.97 -1.76
C GLN A 78 -16.80 14.26 -1.29
N PRO A 79 -15.91 14.77 -2.15
CA PRO A 79 -14.53 15.08 -1.77
C PRO A 79 -14.46 15.92 -0.51
N ILE A 80 -13.57 15.54 0.41
CA ILE A 80 -13.33 16.29 1.65
C ILE A 80 -12.61 17.60 1.28
N PRO A 81 -13.04 18.77 1.79
CA PRO A 81 -12.34 20.03 1.54
C PRO A 81 -10.88 19.97 2.01
N GLU A 82 -9.98 20.61 1.26
CA GLU A 82 -8.53 20.59 1.57
C GLU A 82 -8.21 21.02 3.01
N MET A 83 -8.91 22.04 3.52
CA MET A 83 -8.73 22.51 4.89
C MET A 83 -9.05 21.45 5.95
N ALA A 84 -9.99 20.54 5.66
CA ALA A 84 -10.33 19.45 6.57
C ALA A 84 -9.31 18.31 6.44
N VAL A 85 -8.81 18.03 5.23
CA VAL A 85 -7.71 17.07 5.02
C VAL A 85 -6.47 17.52 5.79
N ALA A 86 -6.10 18.79 5.73
CA ALA A 86 -4.95 19.38 6.43
C ALA A 86 -5.09 19.41 7.97
N GLN A 87 -6.27 19.14 8.51
CA GLN A 87 -6.47 18.98 9.97
C GLN A 87 -6.32 17.52 10.42
N VAL A 88 -6.44 16.57 9.49
CA VAL A 88 -6.41 15.13 9.78
C VAL A 88 -5.07 14.50 9.39
N LEU A 89 -4.37 15.08 8.42
CA LEU A 89 -3.00 14.73 8.01
C LEU A 89 -1.99 15.73 8.56
#